data_AF-A0A4U5MDU0-F1
#
_entry.id   AF-A0A4U5MDU0-F1
#
_cell.length_a   1.000
_cell.length_b   1.000
_cell.length_c   1.000
_cell.angle_alpha   90.00
_cell.angle_beta   90.00
_cell.angle_gamma   90.00
#
_symmetry.space_group_name_H-M   'P 1'
#
loop_
_entity.id
_entity.type
_entity.pdbx_description
1 polymer ?
#
loop_
_entity_poly.entity_id
_entity_poly.type
_entity_poly.pdbx_seq_one_letter_code
_entity_poly.pdbx_strand_id
1 'polypeptide(L)'
;MDKTTFGNYLAVAQMNYEMNPSLLLPKEHVAFVLTLTGDDYDGLKAFVQNQRKTRQEGKKASLLKTWSVVEKINEDLYDRGTKFYIAFMDRVMELPPKAQYLVITAQEKSEKSLDVDAISMWFIIEVAKLDESEQDQMDVIFPGLKNVAKQFAN
;
A
#
# COMPACT_ATOMS: atom_id res chain seq x y z
N MET A 1 6.50 -11.76 17.18
CA MET A 1 5.27 -12.43 16.74
C MET A 1 5.65 -13.80 16.22
N ASP A 2 4.89 -14.84 16.50
CA ASP A 2 5.06 -16.18 15.92
C ASP A 2 4.01 -16.42 14.80
N LYS A 3 4.12 -17.55 14.10
CA LYS A 3 3.25 -17.89 12.96
C LYS A 3 1.77 -17.97 13.36
N THR A 4 1.47 -18.52 14.54
CA THR A 4 0.10 -18.65 15.05
C THR A 4 -0.51 -17.28 15.37
N THR A 5 0.23 -16.43 16.09
CA THR A 5 -0.18 -15.06 16.41
C THR A 5 -0.37 -14.24 15.14
N PHE A 6 0.51 -14.43 14.15
CA PHE A 6 0.38 -13.79 12.84
C PHE A 6 -0.89 -14.22 12.11
N GLY A 7 -1.19 -15.52 12.06
CA GLY A 7 -2.42 -16.03 11.44
C GLY A 7 -3.68 -15.46 12.09
N ASN A 8 -3.72 -15.39 13.43
CA ASN A 8 -4.84 -14.79 14.16
C ASN A 8 -4.99 -13.30 13.88
N TYR A 9 -3.87 -12.55 13.88
CA TYR A 9 -3.86 -11.14 13.53
C TYR A 9 -4.38 -10.91 12.11
N LEU A 10 -3.93 -11.75 11.17
CA LEU A 10 -4.32 -11.66 9.78
C LEU A 10 -5.82 -11.91 9.59
N ALA A 11 -6.39 -12.92 10.25
CA ALA A 11 -7.83 -13.20 10.19
C ALA A 11 -8.67 -12.00 10.67
N VAL A 12 -8.26 -11.35 11.76
CA VAL A 12 -8.93 -10.13 12.27
C VAL A 12 -8.77 -8.97 11.28
N ALA A 13 -7.57 -8.78 10.70
CA ALA A 13 -7.34 -7.73 9.72
C ALA A 13 -8.18 -7.93 8.45
N GLN A 14 -8.26 -9.16 7.92
CA GLN A 14 -9.06 -9.50 6.75
C GLN A 14 -10.55 -9.24 6.99
N MET A 15 -11.08 -9.71 8.13
CA MET A 15 -12.45 -9.44 8.56
C MET A 15 -12.72 -7.92 8.64
N ASN A 16 -11.78 -7.13 9.17
CA ASN A 16 -11.92 -5.68 9.21
C ASN A 16 -11.94 -5.06 7.80
N TYR A 17 -11.11 -5.52 6.87
CA TYR A 17 -11.10 -5.01 5.50
C TYR A 17 -12.35 -5.38 4.70
N GLU A 18 -12.93 -6.55 4.94
CA GLU A 18 -14.19 -6.95 4.33
C GLU A 18 -15.38 -6.12 4.82
N MET A 19 -15.40 -5.76 6.11
CA MET A 19 -16.47 -4.93 6.68
C MET A 19 -16.28 -3.44 6.43
N ASN A 20 -15.04 -2.96 6.53
CA ASN A 20 -14.66 -1.55 6.47
C ASN A 20 -13.40 -1.41 5.61
N PRO A 21 -13.52 -1.42 4.27
CA PRO A 21 -12.38 -1.23 3.40
C PRO A 21 -11.69 0.10 3.72
N SER A 22 -10.37 0.05 3.89
CA SER A 22 -9.59 1.25 4.23
C SER A 22 -9.68 2.26 3.10
N LEU A 23 -10.10 3.48 3.44
CA LEU A 23 -10.28 4.58 2.49
C LEU A 23 -8.96 5.11 1.90
N LEU A 24 -7.82 4.62 2.42
CA LEU A 24 -6.48 5.10 2.12
C LEU A 24 -5.57 4.02 1.55
N LEU A 25 -6.06 2.77 1.47
CA LEU A 25 -5.33 1.70 0.80
C LEU A 25 -5.87 1.54 -0.63
N PRO A 26 -4.98 1.35 -1.62
CA PRO A 26 -5.43 0.96 -2.94
C PRO A 26 -6.23 -0.34 -2.88
N LYS A 27 -7.28 -0.47 -3.69
CA LYS A 27 -8.09 -1.69 -3.71
C LYS A 27 -7.27 -2.95 -4.01
N GLU A 28 -6.22 -2.86 -4.81
CA GLU A 28 -5.28 -3.97 -5.08
C GLU A 28 -4.54 -4.40 -3.82
N HIS A 29 -4.20 -3.47 -2.92
CA HIS A 29 -3.55 -3.79 -1.65
C HIS A 29 -4.51 -4.52 -0.72
N VAL A 30 -5.77 -4.06 -0.65
CA VAL A 30 -6.81 -4.74 0.12
C VAL A 30 -7.00 -6.17 -0.42
N ALA A 31 -7.14 -6.31 -1.74
CA ALA A 31 -7.26 -7.62 -2.38
C ALA A 31 -6.06 -8.53 -2.08
N PHE A 32 -4.83 -8.01 -2.11
CA PHE A 32 -3.65 -8.78 -1.73
C PHE A 32 -3.71 -9.27 -0.28
N VAL A 33 -4.05 -8.38 0.67
CA VAL A 33 -4.15 -8.73 2.09
C VAL A 33 -5.19 -9.83 2.32
N LEU A 34 -6.31 -9.81 1.59
CA LEU A 34 -7.34 -10.85 1.66
C LEU A 34 -6.85 -12.21 1.12
N THR A 35 -5.80 -12.25 0.29
CA THR A 35 -5.19 -13.52 -0.16
C THR A 35 -4.18 -14.10 0.81
N LEU A 36 -3.70 -13.32 1.79
CA LEU A 36 -2.64 -13.76 2.67
C LEU A 36 -3.12 -14.90 3.57
N THR A 37 -2.20 -15.79 3.90
CA THR A 37 -2.44 -16.90 4.85
C THR A 37 -1.35 -16.96 5.91
N GLY A 38 -1.53 -17.82 6.92
CA GLY A 38 -0.49 -18.07 7.92
C GLY A 38 0.82 -18.60 7.30
N ASP A 39 0.77 -19.27 6.15
CA ASP A 39 1.94 -19.80 5.45
C ASP A 39 2.81 -18.72 4.80
N ASP A 40 2.27 -17.52 4.60
CA ASP A 40 2.99 -16.36 4.07
C ASP A 40 3.90 -15.68 5.11
N TYR A 41 3.82 -16.12 6.37
CA TYR A 41 4.50 -15.51 7.51
C TYR A 41 6.01 -15.30 7.30
N ASP A 42 6.74 -16.33 6.89
CA ASP A 42 8.20 -16.25 6.80
C ASP A 42 8.65 -15.32 5.65
N GLY A 43 7.91 -15.32 4.53
CA GLY A 43 8.15 -14.39 3.43
C GLY A 43 7.90 -12.94 3.84
N LEU A 44 6.75 -12.65 4.45
CA LEU A 44 6.42 -11.30 4.94
C LEU A 44 7.38 -10.83 6.04
N LYS A 45 7.79 -11.71 6.94
CA LYS A 45 8.79 -11.42 7.97
C LYS A 45 10.12 -11.02 7.34
N ALA A 46 10.60 -11.77 6.34
CA ALA A 46 11.83 -11.45 5.63
C ALA A 46 11.73 -10.13 4.88
N PHE A 47 10.60 -9.85 4.24
CA PHE A 47 10.33 -8.55 3.61
C PHE A 47 10.43 -7.40 4.61
N VAL A 48 9.73 -7.48 5.75
CA VAL A 48 9.76 -6.43 6.79
C VAL A 48 11.18 -6.22 7.35
N GLN A 49 11.92 -7.31 7.56
CA GLN A 49 13.32 -7.24 8.01
C GLN A 49 14.21 -6.56 6.96
N ASN A 50 14.07 -6.91 5.68
CA ASN A 50 14.84 -6.33 4.58
C ASN A 50 14.52 -4.84 4.38
N GLN A 51 13.24 -4.46 4.49
CA GLN A 51 12.80 -3.06 4.48
C GLN A 51 13.45 -2.25 5.61
N ARG A 52 13.41 -2.77 6.85
CA ARG A 52 14.06 -2.10 8.00
C ARG A 52 15.56 -1.94 7.80
N LYS A 53 16.24 -2.99 7.32
CA LYS A 53 17.69 -2.95 7.05
C LYS A 53 18.03 -1.91 5.98
N THR A 54 17.30 -1.91 4.87
CA THR A 54 17.48 -0.97 3.75
C THR A 54 17.37 0.48 4.23
N ARG A 55 16.35 0.77 5.07
CA ARG A 55 16.15 2.10 5.67
C ARG A 55 17.29 2.50 6.61
N GLN A 56 17.72 1.58 7.50
CA GLN A 56 18.83 1.82 8.43
C GLN A 56 20.15 2.10 7.70
N GLU A 57 20.37 1.48 6.55
CA GLU A 57 21.54 1.71 5.69
C GLU A 57 21.43 3.00 4.86
N GLY A 58 20.32 3.76 4.98
CA GLY A 58 20.06 4.95 4.17
C GLY A 58 19.94 4.67 2.67
N LYS A 59 19.78 3.40 2.29
CA LYS A 59 19.71 3.00 0.89
C LYS A 59 18.32 3.29 0.35
N LYS A 60 18.27 3.93 -0.81
CA LYS A 60 17.05 3.98 -1.62
C LYS A 60 16.90 2.64 -2.33
N ALA A 61 15.83 1.92 -2.04
CA ALA A 61 15.42 0.76 -2.80
C ALA A 61 13.93 0.85 -3.04
N SER A 62 13.53 0.60 -4.30
CA SER A 62 12.11 0.49 -4.63
C SER A 62 11.45 -0.65 -3.86
N LEU A 63 10.15 -0.54 -3.65
CA LEU A 63 9.34 -1.61 -3.09
C LEU A 63 9.63 -2.98 -3.74
N LEU A 64 9.63 -3.07 -5.07
CA LEU A 64 9.93 -4.31 -5.80
C LEU A 64 11.33 -4.86 -5.48
N LYS A 65 12.34 -3.98 -5.37
CA LYS A 65 13.69 -4.41 -5.00
C LYS A 65 13.71 -4.98 -3.58
N THR A 66 13.01 -4.36 -2.64
CA THR A 66 12.91 -4.90 -1.28
C THR A 66 12.07 -6.17 -1.20
N TRP A 67 11.06 -6.31 -2.08
CA TRP A 67 10.17 -7.45 -2.19
C TRP A 67 10.85 -8.69 -2.76
N SER A 68 11.88 -8.53 -3.59
CA SER A 68 12.66 -9.65 -4.18
C SER A 68 13.24 -10.65 -3.17
N VAL A 69 13.38 -10.28 -1.89
CA VAL A 69 13.80 -11.22 -0.85
C VAL A 69 12.78 -12.35 -0.63
N VAL A 70 11.51 -12.09 -0.93
CA VAL A 70 10.40 -13.03 -0.72
C VAL A 70 10.47 -14.19 -1.69
N GLU A 71 10.91 -13.96 -2.93
CA GLU A 71 11.01 -14.98 -4.01
C GLU A 71 11.73 -16.24 -3.55
N LYS A 72 12.83 -16.09 -2.79
CA LYS A 72 13.64 -17.22 -2.31
C LYS A 72 13.04 -18.00 -1.14
N ILE A 73 12.00 -17.45 -0.52
CA ILE A 73 11.41 -17.97 0.73
C ILE A 73 10.02 -18.52 0.46
N ASN A 74 9.24 -17.80 -0.34
CA ASN A 74 7.87 -18.15 -0.72
C ASN A 74 7.59 -17.54 -2.10
N GLU A 75 7.82 -18.34 -3.16
CA GLU A 75 7.66 -17.95 -4.56
C GLU A 75 6.21 -17.57 -4.89
N ASP A 76 5.23 -18.34 -4.40
CA ASP A 76 3.80 -18.05 -4.60
C ASP A 76 3.40 -16.68 -4.01
N LEU A 77 3.84 -16.38 -2.78
CA LEU A 77 3.64 -15.07 -2.16
C LEU A 77 4.29 -13.96 -3.00
N TYR A 78 5.52 -14.18 -3.47
CA TYR A 78 6.23 -13.23 -4.29
C TYR A 78 5.46 -12.89 -5.57
N ASP A 79 4.97 -13.91 -6.28
CA ASP A 79 4.21 -13.76 -7.52
C ASP A 79 2.88 -13.04 -7.28
N ARG A 80 2.14 -13.43 -6.24
CA ARG A 80 0.91 -12.73 -5.85
C ARG A 80 1.19 -11.26 -5.57
N GLY A 81 2.15 -10.95 -4.70
CA GLY A 81 2.50 -9.58 -4.34
C GLY A 81 2.97 -8.75 -5.55
N THR A 82 3.78 -9.34 -6.42
CA THR A 82 4.26 -8.68 -7.65
C THR A 82 3.11 -8.37 -8.61
N LYS A 83 2.20 -9.33 -8.80
CA LYS A 83 1.01 -9.15 -9.66
C LYS A 83 0.11 -8.01 -9.15
N PHE A 84 -0.15 -7.96 -7.84
CA PHE A 84 -0.95 -6.87 -7.26
C PHE A 84 -0.25 -5.51 -7.39
N TYR A 85 1.07 -5.46 -7.20
CA TYR A 85 1.82 -4.23 -7.37
C TYR A 85 1.80 -3.72 -8.82
N ILE A 86 1.98 -4.60 -9.80
CA ILE A 86 1.91 -4.24 -11.23
C ILE A 86 0.52 -3.70 -11.55
N ALA A 87 -0.54 -4.41 -11.16
CA ALA A 87 -1.91 -3.97 -11.40
C ALA A 87 -2.22 -2.60 -10.76
N PHE A 88 -1.69 -2.35 -9.56
CA PHE A 88 -1.78 -1.05 -8.91
C PHE A 88 -1.06 0.04 -9.72
N MET A 89 0.19 -0.22 -10.12
CA MET A 89 0.98 0.74 -10.89
C MET A 89 0.35 1.04 -12.25
N ASP A 90 -0.18 0.04 -12.95
CA ASP A 90 -0.88 0.23 -14.22
C ASP A 90 -2.02 1.24 -14.08
N ARG A 91 -2.84 1.14 -13.02
CA ARG A 91 -3.90 2.12 -12.73
C ARG A 91 -3.34 3.50 -12.39
N VAL A 92 -2.24 3.56 -11.64
CA VAL A 92 -1.59 4.84 -11.32
C VAL A 92 -1.07 5.52 -12.59
N MET A 93 -0.61 4.76 -13.58
CA MET A 93 -0.15 5.29 -14.86
C MET A 93 -1.29 5.80 -15.76
N GLU A 94 -2.54 5.35 -15.52
CA GLU A 94 -3.74 5.86 -16.20
C GLU A 94 -4.25 7.19 -15.62
N LEU A 95 -3.74 7.60 -14.46
CA LEU A 95 -4.12 8.87 -13.82
C LEU A 95 -3.59 10.09 -14.58
N PRO A 96 -4.26 11.25 -14.44
CA PRO A 96 -3.73 12.54 -14.84
C PRO A 96 -2.38 12.82 -14.16
N PRO A 97 -1.47 13.56 -14.82
CA PRO A 97 -0.10 13.73 -14.32
C PRO A 97 0.01 14.23 -12.88
N LYS A 98 -0.89 15.12 -12.43
CA LYS A 98 -0.90 15.64 -11.06
C LYS A 98 -1.31 14.57 -10.05
N ALA A 99 -2.38 13.84 -10.33
CA ALA A 99 -2.86 12.73 -9.50
C ALA A 99 -1.81 11.59 -9.42
N GLN A 100 -1.23 11.22 -10.56
CA GLN A 100 -0.12 10.26 -10.64
C GLN A 100 1.06 10.68 -9.75
N TYR A 101 1.50 11.94 -9.86
CA TYR A 101 2.59 12.48 -9.05
C TYR A 101 2.31 12.36 -7.55
N LEU A 102 1.08 12.62 -7.10
CA LEU A 102 0.72 12.50 -5.68
C LEU A 102 0.86 11.07 -5.18
N VAL A 103 0.39 10.08 -5.95
CA VAL A 103 0.50 8.66 -5.57
C VAL A 103 1.96 8.21 -5.48
N ILE A 104 2.75 8.50 -6.51
CA ILE A 104 4.17 8.13 -6.56
C ILE A 104 4.92 8.80 -5.40
N THR A 105 4.63 10.08 -5.13
CA THR A 105 5.26 10.81 -4.02
C THR A 105 4.85 10.25 -2.66
N ALA A 106 3.60 9.84 -2.47
CA ALA A 106 3.16 9.17 -1.24
C ALA A 106 3.92 7.86 -1.02
N GLN A 107 4.11 7.06 -2.07
CA GLN A 107 4.88 5.83 -2.03
C GLN A 107 6.36 6.10 -1.70
N GLU A 108 6.99 7.08 -2.35
CA GLU A 108 8.38 7.43 -2.03
C GLU A 108 8.55 7.95 -0.60
N LYS A 109 7.56 8.68 -0.08
CA LYS A 109 7.56 9.15 1.32
C LYS A 109 7.43 7.98 2.28
N SER A 110 6.58 6.99 1.98
CA SER A 110 6.38 5.80 2.84
C SER A 110 7.59 4.87 2.85
N GLU A 111 8.40 4.86 1.79
CA GLU A 111 9.70 4.19 1.76
C GLU A 111 10.74 4.85 2.68
N LYS A 112 10.64 6.18 2.88
CA LYS A 112 11.61 6.97 3.64
C LYS A 112 11.22 7.21 5.11
N SER A 113 9.93 7.20 5.43
CA SER A 113 9.41 7.49 6.78
C SER A 113 8.54 6.34 7.31
N LEU A 114 8.47 6.20 8.64
CA LEU A 114 7.50 5.34 9.34
C LEU A 114 6.27 6.11 9.81
N ASP A 115 6.25 7.42 9.63
CA ASP A 115 5.12 8.28 9.98
C ASP A 115 4.04 8.18 8.89
N VAL A 116 3.34 7.04 8.91
CA VAL A 116 2.26 6.72 7.96
C VAL A 116 1.12 7.72 8.09
N ASP A 117 0.85 8.21 9.30
CA ASP A 117 -0.23 9.16 9.55
C ASP A 117 0.06 10.52 8.91
N ALA A 118 1.28 11.04 9.05
CA ALA A 118 1.67 12.29 8.40
C ALA A 118 1.65 12.19 6.88
N ILE A 119 2.08 11.05 6.33
CA ILE A 119 2.04 10.81 4.86
C ILE A 119 0.60 10.74 4.37
N SER A 120 -0.25 9.99 5.09
CA SER A 120 -1.67 9.84 4.75
C SER A 120 -2.39 11.19 4.79
N MET A 121 -2.16 11.97 5.84
CA MET A 121 -2.73 13.31 5.99
C MET A 121 -2.28 14.25 4.88
N TRP A 122 -0.98 14.27 4.58
CA TRP A 122 -0.44 15.05 3.46
C TRP A 122 -1.10 14.65 2.14
N PHE A 123 -1.22 13.35 1.88
CA PHE A 123 -1.80 12.83 0.64
C PHE A 123 -3.27 13.24 0.48
N ILE A 124 -4.08 13.09 1.54
CA ILE A 124 -5.49 13.52 1.57
C ILE A 124 -5.61 15.03 1.27
N ILE A 125 -4.78 15.85 1.92
CA ILE A 125 -4.79 17.31 1.74
C ILE A 125 -4.42 17.69 0.31
N GLU A 126 -3.44 17.02 -0.31
CA GLU A 126 -3.09 17.31 -1.70
C GLU A 126 -4.16 16.84 -2.69
N VAL A 127 -4.83 15.72 -2.40
CA VAL A 127 -5.96 15.22 -3.22
C VAL A 127 -7.15 16.17 -3.14
N ALA A 128 -7.40 16.81 -1.99
CA ALA A 128 -8.44 17.82 -1.84
C ALA A 128 -8.26 19.05 -2.77
N LYS A 129 -7.04 19.27 -3.28
CA LYS A 129 -6.70 20.36 -4.22
C LYS A 129 -6.75 19.95 -5.69
N LEU A 130 -7.10 18.69 -5.98
CA LEU A 130 -7.37 18.22 -7.34
C LEU A 130 -8.75 18.70 -7.78
N ASP A 131 -8.98 18.77 -9.09
CA ASP A 131 -10.34 19.00 -9.58
C ASP A 131 -11.25 17.79 -9.35
N GLU A 132 -12.57 17.96 -9.52
CA GLU A 132 -13.53 16.90 -9.22
C GLU A 132 -13.31 15.63 -10.05
N SER A 133 -12.93 15.76 -11.32
CA SER A 133 -12.68 14.63 -12.21
C SER A 133 -11.43 13.86 -11.80
N GLU A 134 -10.37 14.57 -11.42
CA GLU A 134 -9.14 13.99 -10.89
C GLU A 134 -9.42 13.27 -9.55
N GLN A 135 -10.22 13.86 -8.66
CA GLN A 135 -10.64 13.22 -7.41
C GLN A 135 -11.46 11.95 -7.65
N ASP A 136 -12.35 11.93 -8.64
CA ASP A 136 -13.12 10.74 -9.01
C ASP A 136 -12.22 9.59 -9.49
N GLN A 137 -11.21 9.91 -10.32
CA GLN A 137 -10.25 8.90 -10.79
C GLN A 137 -9.37 8.36 -9.66
N MET A 138 -9.01 9.22 -8.70
CA MET A 138 -8.32 8.80 -7.48
C MET A 138 -9.19 7.87 -6.64
N ASP A 139 -10.49 8.13 -6.52
CA ASP A 139 -11.43 7.31 -5.75
C ASP A 139 -11.59 5.89 -6.32
N VAL A 140 -11.42 5.72 -7.65
CA VAL A 140 -11.40 4.39 -8.29
C VAL A 140 -10.23 3.52 -7.81
N ILE A 141 -9.11 4.14 -7.45
CA ILE A 141 -7.91 3.45 -6.94
C ILE A 141 -7.97 3.33 -5.42
N PHE A 142 -8.39 4.39 -4.74
CA PHE A 142 -8.50 4.53 -3.29
C PHE A 142 -9.96 4.77 -2.88
N PRO A 143 -10.78 3.70 -2.73
CA PRO A 143 -12.21 3.85 -2.52
C PRO A 143 -12.56 4.73 -1.31
N GLY A 144 -13.31 5.80 -1.53
CA GLY A 144 -13.76 6.74 -0.52
C GLY A 144 -12.74 7.83 -0.12
N LEU A 145 -11.58 7.88 -0.77
CA LEU A 145 -10.62 8.97 -0.65
C LEU A 145 -11.25 10.33 -1.00
N LYS A 146 -12.10 10.40 -2.03
CA LYS A 146 -12.80 11.64 -2.42
C LYS A 146 -13.66 12.16 -1.27
N ASN A 147 -14.37 11.29 -0.57
CA ASN A 147 -15.24 11.67 0.55
C ASN A 147 -14.45 12.21 1.74
N VAL A 148 -13.26 11.65 2.01
CA VAL A 148 -12.36 12.15 3.04
C VAL A 148 -11.74 13.48 2.62
N ALA A 149 -11.22 13.58 1.39
CA ALA A 149 -10.58 14.77 0.86
C ALA A 149 -11.51 15.99 0.86
N LYS A 150 -12.80 15.81 0.57
CA LYS A 150 -13.82 16.88 0.66
C LYS A 150 -13.91 17.56 2.02
N GLN A 151 -13.53 16.88 3.11
CA GLN A 151 -13.53 17.48 4.46
C GLN A 151 -12.39 18.49 4.64
N PHE A 152 -11.41 18.52 3.74
CA PHE A 152 -10.22 19.36 3.77
C PHE A 152 -10.20 20.42 2.67
N ALA A 153 -11.18 20.42 1.77
CA ALA A 153 -11.35 21.42 0.72
C ALA A 153 -12.01 22.69 1.29
N ASN A 154 -11.21 23.53 1.96
CA ASN A 154 -11.59 24.89 2.36
C ASN A 154 -10.94 25.92 1.42
#